data_AF-A0A0M3HFI2-F1
#
_entry.id   AF-A0A0M3HFI2-F1
#
_cell.length_a   1.000
_cell.length_b   1.000
_cell.length_c   1.000
_cell.angle_alpha   90.00
_cell.angle_beta   90.00
_cell.angle_gamma   90.00
#
_symmetry.space_group_name_H-M   'P 1'
#
loop_
_entity.id
_entity.type
_entity.pdbx_description
1 polymer ?
#
loop_
_entity_poly.entity_id
_entity_poly.type
_entity_poly.pdbx_seq_one_letter_code
_entity_poly.pdbx_strand_id
1 'polypeptide(L)'
;MPRQVAVNFQVTSNSLRFDESEYGAIIGALVYNETKCNFLRHSTFDPTCTTLSLVDLINAPSELGNLHTYQLVRDWPKKQPPSLDNHRQQRFHEYSTSKLWILCDYVLNVEFAKTLSFFQRLPFNDKLLLLKNVALVNCSLVQSYYSYKNKSNTVMFPDGIFPILFTKSPLPVEVIMRCRGVESLIRSKIDKCEYVLLKAIVFTHYREFLS
;
A
#
# COMPACT_ATOMS: atom_id res chain seq x y z
N MET A 1 12.00 21.37 -61.24
CA MET A 1 11.13 20.62 -60.30
C MET A 1 12.02 19.74 -59.41
N PRO A 2 11.92 19.84 -58.08
CA PRO A 2 12.80 19.09 -57.18
C PRO A 2 12.27 17.67 -56.93
N ARG A 3 13.17 16.68 -57.00
CA ARG A 3 12.93 15.27 -56.64
C ARG A 3 12.72 15.17 -55.12
N GLN A 4 11.55 14.72 -54.68
CA GLN A 4 11.36 14.24 -53.32
C GLN A 4 12.17 12.96 -53.11
N VAL A 5 13.14 13.01 -52.21
CA VAL A 5 13.84 11.83 -51.69
C VAL A 5 12.97 11.28 -50.56
N ALA A 6 12.29 10.16 -50.82
CA ALA A 6 11.58 9.43 -49.78
C ALA A 6 12.60 8.79 -48.84
N VAL A 7 12.71 9.33 -47.62
CA VAL A 7 13.47 8.70 -46.53
C VAL A 7 12.62 7.55 -46.01
N ASN A 8 12.95 6.32 -46.42
CA ASN A 8 12.38 5.12 -45.84
C ASN A 8 12.90 4.96 -44.41
N PHE A 9 12.10 5.36 -43.43
CA PHE A 9 12.25 4.90 -42.05
C PHE A 9 11.84 3.42 -42.00
N GLN A 10 12.82 2.52 -42.10
CA GLN A 10 12.62 1.14 -41.69
C GLN A 10 12.58 1.12 -40.16
N VAL A 11 11.38 1.10 -39.60
CA VAL A 11 11.18 0.68 -38.21
C VAL A 11 11.54 -0.80 -38.18
N THR A 12 12.77 -1.11 -37.77
CA THR A 12 13.13 -2.48 -37.44
C THR A 12 12.24 -2.88 -36.27
N SER A 13 11.38 -3.86 -36.50
CA SER A 13 10.69 -4.60 -35.46
C SER A 13 11.75 -5.37 -34.68
N ASN A 14 12.53 -4.68 -33.85
CA ASN A 14 13.25 -5.30 -32.77
C ASN A 14 12.17 -5.97 -31.93
N SER A 15 12.04 -7.26 -32.18
CA SER A 15 11.05 -8.15 -31.59
C SER A 15 10.92 -7.80 -30.12
N LEU A 16 9.74 -7.35 -29.71
CA LEU A 16 9.28 -7.39 -28.32
C LEU A 16 9.30 -8.86 -27.90
N ARG A 17 10.50 -9.40 -27.67
CA ARG A 17 10.68 -10.72 -27.08
C ARG A 17 10.38 -10.53 -25.61
N PHE A 18 9.18 -10.94 -25.23
CA PHE A 18 8.81 -11.09 -23.84
C PHE A 18 9.72 -12.15 -23.23
N ASP A 19 10.70 -11.74 -22.44
CA ASP A 19 11.50 -12.68 -21.66
C ASP A 19 10.72 -13.01 -20.38
N GLU A 20 10.01 -14.15 -20.40
CA GLU A 20 9.26 -14.65 -19.25
C GLU A 20 10.14 -14.78 -17.99
N SER A 21 11.45 -14.99 -18.17
CA SER A 21 12.42 -15.06 -17.07
C SER A 21 12.61 -13.70 -16.38
N GLU A 22 12.71 -12.61 -17.14
CA GLU A 22 12.89 -11.26 -16.62
C GLU A 22 11.64 -10.79 -15.84
N TYR A 23 10.45 -10.99 -16.40
CA TYR A 23 9.20 -10.67 -15.71
C TYR A 23 9.00 -11.53 -14.46
N GLY A 24 9.34 -12.83 -14.53
CA GLY A 24 9.33 -13.72 -13.38
C GLY A 24 10.22 -13.20 -12.24
N ALA A 25 11.41 -12.70 -12.56
CA ALA A 25 12.32 -12.11 -11.59
C ALA A 25 11.76 -10.81 -10.98
N ILE A 26 11.18 -9.92 -11.79
CA ILE A 26 10.56 -8.67 -11.32
C ILE A 26 9.39 -8.98 -10.38
N ILE A 27 8.48 -9.87 -10.79
CA ILE A 27 7.32 -10.27 -9.97
C ILE A 27 7.80 -10.93 -8.68
N GLY A 28 8.79 -11.82 -8.77
CA GLY A 28 9.41 -12.48 -7.61
C GLY A 28 9.97 -11.47 -6.61
N ALA A 29 10.69 -10.44 -7.09
CA ALA A 29 11.22 -9.38 -6.25
C ALA A 29 10.12 -8.56 -5.57
N LEU A 30 9.06 -8.19 -6.30
CA LEU A 30 7.92 -7.46 -5.75
C LEU A 30 7.21 -8.27 -4.65
N VAL A 31 6.94 -9.55 -4.91
CA VAL A 31 6.29 -10.46 -3.95
C VAL A 31 7.18 -10.69 -2.72
N TYR A 32 8.50 -10.77 -2.92
CA TYR A 32 9.45 -10.88 -1.83
C TYR A 32 9.43 -9.63 -0.94
N ASN A 33 9.50 -8.44 -1.53
CA ASN A 33 9.45 -7.17 -0.79
C ASN A 33 8.11 -6.98 -0.08
N GLU A 34 6.98 -7.36 -0.69
CA GLU A 34 5.69 -7.36 -0.02
C GLU A 34 5.66 -8.30 1.19
N THR A 35 6.32 -9.46 1.09
CA THR A 35 6.41 -10.41 2.21
C THR A 35 7.17 -9.80 3.38
N LYS A 36 8.21 -9.00 3.12
CA LYS A 36 8.93 -8.24 4.14
C LYS A 36 8.06 -7.16 4.77
N CYS A 37 7.33 -6.39 3.97
CA CYS A 37 6.36 -5.41 4.48
C CYS A 37 5.31 -6.09 5.38
N ASN A 38 4.77 -7.22 4.94
CA ASN A 38 3.80 -7.99 5.72
C ASN A 38 4.39 -8.54 7.02
N PHE A 39 5.66 -8.95 7.02
CA PHE A 39 6.36 -9.33 8.25
C PHE A 39 6.43 -8.16 9.24
N LEU A 40 6.90 -6.98 8.80
CA LEU A 40 6.96 -5.79 9.66
C LEU A 40 5.58 -5.37 10.18
N ARG A 41 4.54 -5.49 9.34
CA ARG A 41 3.15 -5.21 9.75
C ARG A 41 2.72 -6.06 10.95
N HIS A 42 3.15 -7.32 11.01
CA HIS A 42 2.85 -8.27 12.08
C HIS A 42 3.92 -8.34 13.17
N SER A 43 4.95 -7.50 13.12
CA SER A 43 6.05 -7.53 14.08
C SER A 43 5.89 -6.47 15.18
N THR A 44 6.90 -6.34 16.04
CA THR A 44 7.03 -5.25 17.02
C THR A 44 7.32 -3.88 16.38
N PHE A 45 7.41 -3.78 15.05
CA PHE A 45 7.61 -2.52 14.33
C PHE A 45 6.45 -1.55 14.58
N ASP A 46 6.73 -0.42 15.21
CA ASP A 46 5.75 0.65 15.46
C ASP A 46 6.33 2.00 15.02
N PRO A 47 5.80 2.61 13.95
CA PRO A 47 6.28 3.91 13.48
C PRO A 47 5.85 5.09 14.37
N THR A 48 4.95 4.89 15.33
CA THR A 48 4.52 5.97 16.24
C THR A 48 5.62 6.35 17.24
N CYS A 49 6.56 5.45 17.49
CA CYS A 49 7.72 5.70 18.36
C CYS A 49 8.73 6.67 17.74
N THR A 50 8.57 7.05 16.46
CA THR A 50 9.49 7.93 15.75
C THR A 50 8.72 9.07 15.09
N THR A 51 9.06 10.33 15.41
CA THR A 51 8.51 11.50 14.72
C THR A 51 9.20 11.66 13.37
N LEU A 52 8.74 10.94 12.35
CA LEU A 52 9.30 11.02 10.99
C LEU A 52 8.35 11.74 10.06
N SER A 53 8.82 12.82 9.43
CA SER A 53 8.11 13.41 8.30
C SER A 53 8.21 12.50 7.08
N LEU A 54 7.37 12.72 6.07
CA LEU A 54 7.49 12.01 4.79
C LEU A 54 8.87 12.22 4.14
N VAL A 55 9.48 13.40 4.34
CA VAL A 55 10.84 13.71 3.85
C VAL A 55 11.86 12.81 4.53
N ASP A 56 11.77 12.68 5.85
CA ASP A 56 12.67 11.82 6.63
C ASP A 56 12.50 10.36 6.23
N LEU A 57 11.26 9.91 6.06
CA LEU A 57 10.95 8.56 5.61
C LEU A 57 11.55 8.26 4.24
N ILE A 58 11.48 9.17 3.27
CA ILE A 58 12.05 8.93 1.93
C ILE A 58 13.58 8.81 1.98
N ASN A 59 14.23 9.64 2.79
CA ASN A 59 15.69 9.69 2.87
C ASN A 59 16.30 8.66 3.83
N ALA A 60 15.52 8.14 4.77
CA ALA A 60 15.98 7.13 5.71
C ALA A 60 16.34 5.81 5.00
N PRO A 61 17.35 5.07 5.51
CA PRO A 61 17.60 3.70 5.11
C PRO A 61 16.34 2.84 5.18
N SER A 62 16.25 1.83 4.31
CA SER A 62 15.06 0.98 4.27
C SER A 62 15.02 0.01 5.46
N GLU A 63 13.90 -0.03 6.16
CA GLU A 63 13.66 -0.98 7.26
C GLU A 63 13.49 -2.42 6.76
N LEU A 64 13.24 -2.62 5.46
CA LEU A 64 13.19 -3.95 4.84
C LEU A 64 14.54 -4.69 4.86
N GLY A 65 15.64 -3.98 5.17
CA GLY A 65 16.96 -4.55 5.45
C GLY A 65 17.16 -5.00 6.90
N ASN A 66 16.37 -4.46 7.84
CA ASN A 66 16.59 -4.59 9.28
C ASN A 66 15.61 -5.57 9.95
N LEU A 67 15.01 -6.51 9.20
CA LEU A 67 13.94 -7.37 9.73
C LEU A 67 14.30 -8.15 11.01
N HIS A 68 15.58 -8.45 11.20
CA HIS A 68 16.10 -9.19 12.36
C HIS A 68 15.96 -8.43 13.69
N THR A 69 15.75 -7.11 13.67
CA THR A 69 15.55 -6.30 14.88
C THR A 69 14.12 -6.40 15.42
N TYR A 70 13.19 -6.96 14.64
CA TYR A 70 11.78 -7.06 14.99
C TYR A 70 11.34 -8.50 15.25
N GLN A 71 10.39 -8.65 16.18
CA GLN A 71 9.81 -9.95 16.53
C GLN A 71 8.36 -10.01 16.09
N LEU A 72 7.90 -11.18 15.62
CA LEU A 72 6.49 -11.38 15.27
C LEU A 72 5.62 -11.32 16.53
N VAL A 73 4.55 -10.53 16.47
CA VAL A 73 3.54 -10.46 17.51
C VAL A 73 2.41 -11.41 17.14
N ARG A 74 2.23 -12.45 17.95
CA ARG A 74 1.18 -13.46 17.76
C ARG A 74 -0.10 -13.12 18.52
N ASP A 75 0.07 -12.54 19.70
CA ASP A 75 -1.02 -12.22 20.62
C ASP A 75 -1.11 -10.70 20.81
N TRP A 76 -1.91 -10.07 19.95
CA TRP A 76 -2.25 -8.67 20.13
C TRP A 76 -3.26 -8.50 21.28
N PRO A 77 -3.17 -7.42 22.08
CA PRO A 77 -4.19 -7.10 23.06
C PRO A 77 -5.53 -6.81 22.36
N LYS A 78 -6.41 -7.81 22.32
CA LYS A 78 -7.73 -7.73 21.67
C LYS A 78 -8.65 -6.81 22.46
N LYS A 79 -8.83 -5.56 22.00
CA LYS A 79 -9.84 -4.65 22.54
C LYS A 79 -10.51 -3.89 21.41
N GLN A 80 -11.62 -4.44 20.90
CA GLN A 80 -12.54 -3.65 20.08
C GLN A 80 -13.05 -2.49 20.95
N PRO A 81 -12.85 -1.23 20.56
CA PRO A 81 -13.35 -0.12 21.33
C PRO A 81 -14.89 -0.09 21.33
N PRO A 82 -15.51 0.52 22.35
CA PRO A 82 -16.95 0.69 22.38
C PRO A 82 -17.42 1.49 21.16
N SER A 83 -18.56 1.09 20.61
CA SER A 83 -19.17 1.82 19.49
C SER A 83 -19.75 3.14 19.98
N LEU A 84 -19.43 4.23 19.28
CA LEU A 84 -19.90 5.57 19.63
C LEU A 84 -21.17 5.90 18.86
N ASP A 85 -22.04 6.69 19.50
CA ASP A 85 -23.32 7.12 18.91
C ASP A 85 -23.10 8.21 17.85
N ASN A 86 -22.12 9.11 18.05
CA ASN A 86 -21.86 10.23 17.16
C ASN A 86 -20.36 10.47 16.89
N HIS A 87 -20.00 10.85 15.66
CA HIS A 87 -18.62 11.16 15.24
C HIS A 87 -17.89 12.21 16.09
N ARG A 88 -18.63 13.10 16.77
CA ARG A 88 -18.04 14.09 17.67
C ARG A 88 -17.35 13.45 18.87
N GLN A 89 -17.86 12.31 19.36
CA GLN A 89 -17.28 11.58 20.49
C GLN A 89 -15.99 10.85 20.08
N GLN A 90 -15.83 10.50 18.79
CA GLN A 90 -14.63 9.84 18.26
C GLN A 90 -13.38 10.71 18.35
N ARG A 91 -13.52 12.05 18.30
CA ARG A 91 -12.38 12.98 18.39
C ARG A 91 -11.79 13.09 19.80
N PHE A 92 -12.53 12.68 20.83
CA PHE A 92 -12.14 12.83 22.24
C PHE A 92 -11.75 11.52 22.92
N HIS A 93 -11.88 10.38 22.23
CA HIS A 93 -11.50 9.08 22.77
C HIS A 93 -10.15 8.65 22.20
N GLU A 94 -9.15 8.51 23.06
CA GLU A 94 -7.93 7.76 22.78
C GLU A 94 -8.29 6.28 22.65
N TYR A 95 -8.41 5.81 21.41
CA TYR A 95 -8.51 4.39 21.16
C TYR A 95 -7.13 3.75 21.36
N SER A 96 -7.03 2.84 22.33
CA SER A 96 -5.85 1.97 22.46
C SER A 96 -5.93 0.85 21.41
N THR A 97 -5.67 1.19 20.15
CA THR A 97 -5.32 0.20 19.12
C THR A 97 -3.91 -0.28 19.40
N SER A 98 -3.57 -1.52 19.05
CA SER A 98 -2.22 -2.04 19.31
C SER A 98 -1.13 -1.29 18.54
N LYS A 99 -1.51 -0.70 17.40
CA LYS A 99 -0.71 0.24 16.60
C LYS A 99 -1.63 1.24 15.93
N LEU A 100 -1.10 2.40 15.56
CA LEU A 100 -1.76 3.28 14.60
C LEU A 100 -1.68 2.66 13.19
N TRP A 101 -2.57 1.72 12.88
CA TRP A 101 -2.50 0.87 11.68
C TRP A 101 -2.41 1.63 10.36
N ILE A 102 -3.11 2.76 10.22
CA ILE A 102 -3.05 3.58 9.00
C ILE A 102 -1.64 4.16 8.82
N LEU A 103 -0.99 4.61 9.90
CA LEU A 103 0.39 5.11 9.85
C LEU A 103 1.36 3.96 9.56
N CYS A 104 1.17 2.80 10.19
CA CYS A 104 1.95 1.60 9.89
C CYS A 104 1.86 1.22 8.41
N ASP A 105 0.66 1.13 7.85
CA ASP A 105 0.44 0.81 6.44
C ASP A 105 1.05 1.89 5.53
N TYR A 106 0.99 3.16 5.93
CA TYR A 106 1.58 4.28 5.18
C TYR A 106 3.10 4.17 5.12
N VAL A 107 3.77 3.99 6.26
CA VAL A 107 5.23 3.83 6.32
C VAL A 107 5.68 2.61 5.52
N LEU A 108 4.99 1.48 5.67
CA LEU A 108 5.30 0.27 4.90
C LEU A 108 5.07 0.43 3.40
N ASN A 109 4.14 1.29 2.98
CA ASN A 109 3.97 1.67 1.59
C ASN A 109 5.12 2.55 1.07
N VAL A 110 5.67 3.45 1.89
CA VAL A 110 6.89 4.18 1.53
C VAL A 110 8.07 3.21 1.40
N GLU A 111 8.23 2.28 2.33
CA GLU A 111 9.25 1.22 2.27
C GLU A 111 9.12 0.37 1.00
N PHE A 112 7.90 -0.05 0.66
CA PHE A 112 7.64 -0.76 -0.60
C PHE A 112 8.00 0.09 -1.82
N ALA A 113 7.62 1.37 -1.84
CA ALA A 113 7.92 2.28 -2.94
C ALA A 113 9.44 2.44 -3.16
N LYS A 114 10.24 2.49 -2.08
CA LYS A 114 11.71 2.48 -2.18
C LYS A 114 12.27 1.26 -2.91
N THR A 115 11.54 0.15 -2.97
CA THR A 115 12.00 -1.04 -3.71
C THR A 115 11.75 -0.96 -5.22
N LEU A 116 10.93 0.01 -5.66
CA LEU A 116 10.57 0.16 -7.06
C LEU A 116 11.67 0.93 -7.82
N SER A 117 12.18 0.33 -8.90
CA SER A 117 13.28 0.90 -9.69
C SER A 117 12.95 2.28 -10.28
N PHE A 118 11.72 2.49 -10.74
CA PHE A 118 11.30 3.79 -11.24
C PHE A 118 11.26 4.86 -10.14
N PHE A 119 10.80 4.50 -8.94
CA PHE A 119 10.72 5.43 -7.81
C PHE A 119 12.11 5.93 -7.40
N GLN A 120 13.12 5.06 -7.44
CA GLN A 120 14.49 5.45 -7.13
C GLN A 120 15.06 6.49 -8.11
N ARG A 121 14.65 6.41 -9.38
CA ARG A 121 15.09 7.32 -10.45
C ARG A 121 14.35 8.67 -10.47
N LEU A 122 13.22 8.79 -9.77
CA LEU A 122 12.46 10.05 -9.75
C LEU A 122 13.24 11.16 -9.03
N PRO A 123 13.10 12.42 -9.48
CA PRO A 123 13.48 13.58 -8.67
C PRO A 123 12.80 13.55 -7.29
N PHE A 124 13.45 14.12 -6.28
CA PHE A 124 12.93 14.07 -4.90
C PHE A 124 11.51 14.65 -4.77
N ASN A 125 11.23 15.78 -5.44
CA ASN A 125 9.90 16.39 -5.42
C ASN A 125 8.83 15.49 -6.03
N ASP A 126 9.17 14.73 -7.07
CA ASP A 126 8.25 13.79 -7.72
C ASP A 126 8.00 12.57 -6.83
N LYS A 127 9.03 12.08 -6.12
CA LYS A 127 8.87 11.04 -5.08
C LYS A 127 7.87 11.48 -4.02
N LEU A 128 8.01 12.72 -3.55
CA LEU A 128 7.15 13.31 -2.54
C LEU A 128 5.71 13.45 -3.03
N LEU A 129 5.52 14.00 -4.24
CA LEU A 129 4.21 14.20 -4.85
C LEU A 129 3.51 12.87 -5.09
N LEU A 130 4.24 11.87 -5.61
CA LEU A 130 3.72 10.54 -5.83
C LEU A 130 3.20 9.92 -4.52
N LEU A 131 4.04 9.86 -3.48
CA LEU A 131 3.66 9.26 -2.20
C LEU A 131 2.49 9.98 -1.53
N LYS A 132 2.41 11.31 -1.62
CA LYS A 132 1.26 12.09 -1.11
C LYS A 132 -0.06 11.69 -1.78
N ASN A 133 -0.03 11.39 -3.08
CA ASN A 133 -1.22 11.11 -3.86
C ASN A 133 -1.67 9.64 -3.79
N VAL A 134 -0.73 8.68 -3.81
CA VAL A 134 -1.07 7.27 -4.01
C VAL A 134 -0.92 6.39 -2.78
N ALA A 135 -0.14 6.80 -1.77
CA ALA A 135 0.17 5.92 -0.64
C ALA A 135 -1.08 5.55 0.17
N LEU A 136 -2.02 6.48 0.36
CA LEU A 136 -3.29 6.20 1.07
C LEU A 136 -4.23 5.28 0.29
N VAL A 137 -4.23 5.38 -1.05
CA VAL A 137 -4.96 4.45 -1.92
C VAL A 137 -4.37 3.05 -1.75
N ASN A 138 -3.04 2.95 -1.74
CA ASN A 138 -2.35 1.68 -1.46
C ASN A 138 -2.58 1.18 -0.03
N CYS A 139 -2.69 2.04 0.98
CA CYS A 139 -3.09 1.61 2.33
C CYS A 139 -4.46 0.94 2.32
N SER A 140 -5.41 1.51 1.58
CA SER A 140 -6.76 0.95 1.44
C SER A 140 -6.72 -0.43 0.76
N LEU A 141 -5.87 -0.61 -0.24
CA LEU A 141 -5.65 -1.90 -0.91
C LEU A 141 -4.99 -2.93 0.03
N VAL A 142 -3.96 -2.55 0.79
CA VAL A 142 -3.30 -3.41 1.80
C VAL A 142 -4.31 -3.91 2.83
N GLN A 143 -5.12 -3.00 3.38
CA GLN A 143 -6.15 -3.33 4.37
C GLN A 143 -7.22 -4.24 3.77
N SER A 144 -7.65 -3.97 2.55
CA SER A 144 -8.65 -4.78 1.85
C SER A 144 -8.14 -6.19 1.58
N TYR A 145 -6.92 -6.32 1.07
CA TYR A 145 -6.30 -7.61 0.78
C TYR A 145 -6.07 -8.44 2.04
N TYR A 146 -5.56 -7.81 3.11
CA TYR A 146 -5.42 -8.48 4.40
C TYR A 146 -6.75 -9.05 4.89
N SER A 147 -7.82 -8.26 4.81
CA SER A 147 -9.15 -8.66 5.28
C SER A 147 -9.74 -9.78 4.43
N TYR A 148 -9.61 -9.69 3.11
CA TYR A 148 -9.98 -10.73 2.16
C TYR A 148 -9.28 -12.06 2.47
N LYS A 149 -7.95 -12.05 2.70
CA LYS A 149 -7.18 -13.25 3.04
C LYS A 149 -7.60 -13.86 4.38
N ASN A 150 -8.09 -13.04 5.31
CA ASN A 150 -8.64 -13.45 6.60
C ASN A 150 -10.14 -13.74 6.57
N LYS A 151 -10.76 -13.83 5.38
CA LYS A 151 -12.19 -14.16 5.19
C LYS A 151 -13.15 -13.17 5.87
N SER A 152 -12.72 -11.93 6.03
CA SER A 152 -13.58 -10.84 6.49
C SER A 152 -14.25 -10.14 5.31
N ASN A 153 -15.49 -9.70 5.51
CA ASN A 153 -16.25 -8.90 4.52
C ASN A 153 -16.02 -7.38 4.68
N THR A 154 -15.30 -6.96 5.71
CA THR A 154 -14.96 -5.56 5.98
C THR A 154 -13.51 -5.45 6.41
N VAL A 155 -12.94 -4.25 6.40
CA VAL A 155 -11.58 -3.98 6.84
C VAL A 155 -11.42 -4.46 8.29
N MET A 156 -10.42 -5.32 8.48
CA MET A 156 -9.94 -5.76 9.78
C MET A 156 -8.43 -5.51 9.88
N PHE A 157 -7.96 -5.23 11.09
CA PHE A 157 -6.54 -5.06 11.38
C PHE A 157 -5.93 -6.32 12.02
N PRO A 158 -4.59 -6.45 12.06
CA PRO A 158 -3.92 -7.61 12.66
C PRO A 158 -4.24 -7.87 14.12
N ASP A 159 -4.60 -6.84 14.89
CA ASP A 159 -5.04 -6.97 16.28
C ASP A 159 -6.50 -7.40 16.45
N GLY A 160 -7.20 -7.69 15.34
CA GLY A 160 -8.59 -8.12 15.33
C GLY A 160 -9.59 -6.96 15.43
N ILE A 161 -9.13 -5.72 15.30
CA ILE A 161 -10.00 -4.54 15.30
C ILE A 161 -10.72 -4.39 13.97
N PHE A 162 -12.02 -4.11 14.05
CA PHE A 162 -12.90 -3.79 12.92
C PHE A 162 -13.30 -2.30 13.00
N PRO A 163 -12.70 -1.41 12.19
CA PRO A 163 -12.93 0.03 12.29
C PRO A 163 -14.37 0.45 12.02
N ILE A 164 -15.10 -0.30 11.19
CA ILE A 164 -16.50 0.01 10.87
C ILE A 164 -17.42 -0.09 12.10
N LEU A 165 -17.02 -0.87 13.12
CA LEU A 165 -17.79 -1.03 14.36
C LEU A 165 -17.57 0.10 15.37
N PHE A 166 -16.70 1.08 15.07
CA PHE A 166 -16.45 2.22 15.96
C PHE A 166 -17.63 3.19 15.98
N THR A 167 -18.46 3.18 14.95
CA THR A 167 -19.65 4.02 14.81
C THR A 167 -20.86 3.12 14.72
N LYS A 168 -21.91 3.36 15.51
CA LYS A 168 -23.16 2.58 15.38
C LYS A 168 -23.86 2.80 14.04
N SER A 169 -23.75 4.01 13.49
CA SER A 169 -24.32 4.39 12.20
C SER A 169 -23.23 5.00 11.31
N PRO A 170 -22.40 4.18 10.63
CA PRO A 170 -21.34 4.68 9.78
C PRO A 170 -21.90 5.46 8.59
N LEU A 171 -21.21 6.54 8.21
CA LEU A 171 -21.54 7.31 7.02
C LEU A 171 -21.33 6.46 5.76
N PRO A 172 -22.05 6.77 4.66
CA PRO A 172 -21.86 6.04 3.39
C PRO A 172 -20.40 6.00 2.92
N VAL A 173 -19.64 7.08 3.14
CA VAL A 173 -18.20 7.14 2.81
C VAL A 173 -17.37 6.16 3.63
N GLU A 174 -17.69 5.95 4.91
CA GLU A 174 -16.98 4.97 5.75
C GLU A 174 -17.30 3.54 5.30
N VAL A 175 -18.56 3.24 4.98
CA VAL A 175 -18.95 1.94 4.41
C VAL A 175 -18.21 1.68 3.10
N ILE A 176 -18.11 2.68 2.22
CA ILE A 176 -17.34 2.57 0.97
C ILE A 176 -15.87 2.25 1.27
N MET A 177 -15.22 3.04 2.14
CA MET A 177 -13.81 2.89 2.46
C MET A 177 -13.47 1.59 3.19
N ARG A 178 -14.39 1.06 4.02
CA ARG A 178 -14.15 -0.12 4.85
C ARG A 178 -14.71 -1.43 4.27
N CYS A 179 -15.64 -1.40 3.33
CA CYS A 179 -16.28 -2.62 2.81
C CYS A 179 -16.03 -2.83 1.31
N ARG A 180 -16.23 -1.80 0.47
CA ARG A 180 -16.26 -2.00 -1.00
C ARG A 180 -14.94 -2.50 -1.59
N GLY A 181 -13.81 -2.10 -1.01
CA GLY A 181 -12.50 -2.64 -1.40
C GLY A 181 -12.45 -4.15 -1.19
N VAL A 182 -12.83 -4.61 0.00
CA VAL A 182 -12.85 -6.04 0.37
C VAL A 182 -13.82 -6.83 -0.51
N GLU A 183 -15.04 -6.34 -0.70
CA GLU A 183 -16.05 -6.96 -1.57
C GLU A 183 -15.55 -7.14 -3.01
N SER A 184 -14.83 -6.14 -3.53
CA SER A 184 -14.26 -6.20 -4.88
C SER A 184 -13.20 -7.30 -4.98
N LEU A 185 -12.34 -7.44 -3.96
CA LEU A 185 -11.33 -8.50 -3.93
C LEU A 185 -11.95 -9.89 -3.76
N ILE A 186 -13.02 -10.02 -2.95
CA ILE A 186 -13.78 -11.26 -2.79
C ILE A 186 -14.37 -11.70 -4.13
N ARG A 187 -14.99 -10.77 -4.87
CA ARG A 187 -15.59 -11.05 -6.18
C ARG A 187 -14.54 -11.45 -7.22
N SER A 188 -13.40 -10.76 -7.23
CA SER A 188 -12.33 -11.01 -8.19
C SER A 188 -11.46 -12.23 -7.83
N LYS A 189 -11.50 -12.70 -6.59
CA LYS A 189 -10.71 -13.84 -6.08
C LYS A 189 -9.21 -13.71 -6.33
N ILE A 190 -8.68 -12.50 -6.17
CA ILE A 190 -7.29 -12.23 -6.53
C ILE A 190 -6.30 -13.05 -5.70
N ASP A 191 -5.18 -13.43 -6.29
CA ASP A 191 -4.07 -14.06 -5.60
C ASP A 191 -3.06 -13.04 -5.05
N LYS A 192 -1.93 -13.52 -4.52
CA LYS A 192 -0.88 -12.65 -3.98
C LYS A 192 -0.10 -11.91 -5.06
N CYS A 193 0.16 -12.55 -6.18
CA CYS A 193 0.89 -11.96 -7.30
C CYS A 193 0.07 -10.82 -7.92
N GLU A 194 -1.21 -11.06 -8.20
CA GLU A 194 -2.15 -10.06 -8.72
C GLU A 194 -2.30 -8.87 -7.78
N TYR A 195 -2.41 -9.12 -6.46
CA TYR A 195 -2.42 -8.06 -5.44
C TYR A 195 -1.17 -7.18 -5.49
N VAL A 196 0.01 -7.79 -5.51
CA VAL A 196 1.29 -7.07 -5.51
C VAL A 196 1.47 -6.27 -6.79
N LEU A 197 1.07 -6.82 -7.93
CA LEU A 197 1.08 -6.11 -9.20
C LEU A 197 0.10 -4.93 -9.18
N LEU A 198 -1.11 -5.12 -8.65
CA LEU A 198 -2.08 -4.03 -8.51
C LEU A 198 -1.53 -2.91 -7.62
N LYS A 199 -0.87 -3.25 -6.51
CA LYS A 199 -0.19 -2.30 -5.62
C LYS A 199 0.91 -1.51 -6.36
N ALA A 200 1.72 -2.18 -7.17
CA ALA A 200 2.74 -1.54 -8.00
C ALA A 200 2.12 -0.62 -9.07
N ILE A 201 1.04 -1.04 -9.73
CA ILE A 201 0.30 -0.23 -10.71
C ILE A 201 -0.25 1.04 -10.06
N VAL A 202 -0.78 0.96 -8.84
CA VAL A 202 -1.23 2.15 -8.10
C VAL A 202 -0.06 3.12 -7.86
N PHE A 203 1.16 2.65 -7.61
CA PHE A 203 2.35 3.51 -7.55
C PHE A 203 2.80 4.09 -8.89
N THR A 204 2.33 3.55 -10.01
CA THR A 204 2.54 4.14 -11.34
C THR A 204 1.42 5.08 -11.76
N HIS A 205 0.35 5.18 -10.97
CA HIS A 205 -0.80 5.99 -11.32
C HIS A 205 -0.48 7.48 -11.11
N TYR A 206 -0.03 8.14 -12.18
CA TYR A 206 0.06 9.58 -12.23
C TYR A 206 -1.34 10.19 -12.35
N ARG A 207 -1.67 11.15 -11.48
CA ARG A 207 -2.76 12.11 -11.72
C ARG A 207 -2.09 13.46 -11.95
N GLU A 208 -2.27 14.02 -13.14
CA GLU A 208 -2.08 15.46 -13.34
C GLU A 208 -3.06 16.18 -12.43
N PHE A 209 -2.55 16.76 -11.35
CA PHE A 209 -3.27 17.82 -10.67
C PHE A 209 -2.90 19.11 -11.40
N LEU A 210 -3.84 19.61 -12.20
CA LEU A 210 -3.84 21.00 -12.66
C LEU A 210 -3.88 21.90 -11.42
N SER A 211 -2.79 22.60 -11.17
CA SER A 211 -2.75 23.89 -10.46
C SER A 211 -1.49 24.64 -10.84
#